data_AF-H2MQT8-F1
#
_entry.id   AF-H2MQT8-F1
#
_cell.length_a   1.000
_cell.length_b   1.000
_cell.length_c   1.000
_cell.angle_alpha   90.00
_cell.angle_beta   90.00
_cell.angle_gamma   90.00
#
_symmetry.space_group_name_H-M   'P 1'
#
loop_
_entity.id
_entity.type
_entity.pdbx_description
1 polymer ?
#
loop_
_entity_poly.entity_id
_entity_poly.type
_entity_poly.pdbx_seq_one_letter_code
_entity_poly.pdbx_strand_id
1 'polypeptide(L)'
;MAGSRLSVLLLISGCLQVCDLQPDLLVRRFRYVGLQKTWSEAQTYCRETFKDLATIQNLNNNTEAQQAGGRSQFWIGLFNGTWRWSQEEERDSNPSTWFKNWNTGEPGSGSCVSINKAGMWFAKDCSALNAFVCFSAETGQHVLVDQQKSWLDAQAHCRSQHTDLSSIRSLVENAQVSAVLPAQTQMNIGSLFGNLLGGSFSTSTSTSPTSAWIGLHRSLWAWSDGSGAAFRQFGLVQSNGRDDCVLMDSSSSTWFWRPCTEYHPFLCNTDVRPMMMRTVKVRMSSASADLGDPVVQNLVLEQLKKRIEDEEGREVRLNWRMQPDGQVFRREEDTAPPPVCQQEDACGTV
;
A
#
# COMPACT_ATOMS: atom_id res chain seq x y z
N MET A 1 -52.73 27.04 -12.54
CA MET A 1 -51.70 26.62 -11.57
C MET A 1 -50.99 25.41 -12.13
N ALA A 2 -49.65 25.40 -12.00
CA ALA A 2 -48.70 24.35 -12.40
C ALA A 2 -48.62 24.05 -13.92
N GLY A 3 -47.47 23.96 -14.56
CA GLY A 3 -46.08 24.03 -14.12
C GLY A 3 -45.23 23.63 -15.34
N SER A 4 -44.66 24.61 -16.01
CA SER A 4 -43.94 24.44 -17.28
C SER A 4 -42.59 23.77 -17.06
N ARG A 5 -42.38 22.62 -17.71
CA ARG A 5 -41.04 22.13 -18.04
C ARG A 5 -40.64 22.77 -19.36
N LEU A 6 -39.51 23.48 -19.41
CA LEU A 6 -38.64 23.45 -20.58
C LEU A 6 -37.24 23.94 -20.20
N SER A 7 -36.29 23.02 -20.25
CA SER A 7 -34.85 23.28 -20.19
C SER A 7 -34.43 23.97 -21.48
N VAL A 8 -33.74 25.11 -21.38
CA VAL A 8 -32.98 25.69 -22.50
C VAL A 8 -31.50 25.62 -22.13
N LEU A 9 -30.81 24.71 -22.83
CA LEU A 9 -29.36 24.58 -22.85
C LEU A 9 -28.75 25.82 -23.50
N LEU A 10 -27.88 26.53 -22.76
CA LEU A 10 -26.93 27.47 -23.35
C LEU A 10 -25.60 26.74 -23.55
N LEU A 11 -25.33 26.38 -24.80
CA LEU A 11 -24.05 25.91 -25.31
C LEU A 11 -23.08 27.08 -25.34
N ILE A 12 -22.13 27.12 -24.41
CA ILE A 12 -20.91 27.91 -24.60
C ILE A 12 -19.82 26.93 -25.04
N SER A 13 -19.66 26.89 -26.36
CA SER A 13 -18.50 26.35 -27.04
C SER A 13 -17.25 27.10 -26.60
N GLY A 14 -16.23 26.38 -26.15
CA GLY A 14 -14.96 26.94 -25.71
C GLY A 14 -13.98 25.85 -25.31
N CYS A 15 -13.46 25.11 -26.29
CA CYS A 15 -12.23 24.35 -26.08
C CYS A 15 -11.03 25.31 -26.07
N LEU A 16 -10.41 25.46 -24.91
CA LEU A 16 -8.99 25.77 -24.77
C LEU A 16 -8.28 24.53 -24.21
N GLN A 17 -7.59 23.82 -25.10
CA GLN A 17 -6.41 23.01 -24.82
C GLN A 17 -5.29 23.96 -24.33
N VAL A 18 -4.43 23.71 -23.35
CA VAL A 18 -3.84 22.49 -22.78
C VAL A 18 -3.48 22.80 -21.32
N CYS A 19 -3.75 21.88 -20.40
CA CYS A 19 -2.77 21.56 -19.36
C CYS A 19 -2.59 20.04 -19.41
N ASP A 20 -1.58 19.59 -20.14
CA ASP A 20 -0.80 18.44 -19.69
C ASP A 20 -0.27 18.82 -18.31
N LEU A 21 -1.01 18.43 -17.29
CA LEU A 21 -0.49 18.16 -15.96
C LEU A 21 -0.75 16.68 -15.70
N GLN A 22 -0.08 15.83 -16.48
CA GLN A 22 0.49 14.65 -15.84
C GLN A 22 1.75 15.12 -15.09
N PRO A 23 2.04 14.58 -13.91
CA PRO A 23 1.81 13.17 -13.59
C PRO A 23 0.91 12.97 -12.38
N ASP A 24 0.32 11.78 -12.29
CA ASP A 24 -0.05 11.12 -11.04
C ASP A 24 1.19 11.05 -10.12
N LEU A 25 1.53 12.17 -9.49
CA LEU A 25 2.82 12.38 -8.85
C LEU A 25 2.86 11.67 -7.49
N LEU A 26 3.26 10.41 -7.56
CA LEU A 26 4.05 9.66 -6.59
C LEU A 26 3.41 9.29 -5.25
N VAL A 27 2.37 8.48 -5.38
CA VAL A 27 2.18 7.28 -4.54
C VAL A 27 3.45 6.41 -4.57
N ARG A 28 3.90 5.84 -3.44
CA ARG A 28 5.11 4.97 -3.37
C ARG A 28 4.97 3.79 -4.33
N ARG A 29 5.51 3.92 -5.53
CA ARG A 29 5.46 2.86 -6.55
C ARG A 29 6.52 1.80 -6.30
N PHE A 30 7.68 2.15 -5.75
CA PHE A 30 8.82 1.24 -5.60
C PHE A 30 9.32 1.15 -4.15
N ARG A 31 9.44 -0.07 -3.63
CA ARG A 31 9.94 -0.37 -2.28
C ARG A 31 11.16 -1.28 -2.34
N TYR A 32 12.30 -0.78 -1.88
CA TYR A 32 13.51 -1.57 -1.75
C TYR A 32 13.44 -2.54 -0.56
N VAL A 33 13.88 -3.78 -0.80
CA VAL A 33 13.97 -4.84 0.20
C VAL A 33 15.40 -5.37 0.19
N GLY A 34 16.11 -5.17 1.30
CA GLY A 34 17.51 -5.54 1.45
C GLY A 34 17.79 -7.03 1.70
N LEU A 35 16.76 -7.89 1.61
CA LEU A 35 16.91 -9.33 1.76
C LEU A 35 17.54 -9.92 0.50
N GLN A 36 18.49 -10.85 0.67
CA GLN A 36 19.14 -11.52 -0.45
C GLN A 36 18.33 -12.74 -0.87
N LYS A 37 17.75 -12.71 -2.07
CA LYS A 37 16.87 -13.76 -2.60
C LYS A 37 17.17 -14.05 -4.07
N THR A 38 16.87 -15.27 -4.51
CA THR A 38 16.77 -15.58 -5.94
C THR A 38 15.65 -14.75 -6.58
N TRP A 39 15.65 -14.62 -7.91
CA TRP A 39 14.62 -13.82 -8.57
C TRP A 39 13.20 -14.32 -8.27
N SER A 40 12.99 -15.65 -8.28
CA SER A 40 11.69 -16.25 -7.99
C SER A 40 11.26 -16.04 -6.53
N GLU A 41 12.17 -16.21 -5.57
CA GLU A 41 11.87 -15.93 -4.16
C GLU A 41 11.58 -14.45 -3.89
N ALA A 42 12.30 -13.55 -4.58
CA ALA A 42 12.07 -12.10 -4.51
C ALA A 42 10.68 -11.74 -5.08
N GLN A 43 10.30 -12.35 -6.21
CA GLN A 43 8.96 -12.20 -6.80
C GLN A 43 7.88 -12.67 -5.83
N THR A 44 8.03 -13.88 -5.27
CA THR A 44 7.10 -14.43 -4.28
C THR A 44 6.96 -13.48 -3.10
N TYR A 45 8.08 -13.02 -2.53
CA TYR A 45 8.05 -12.06 -1.44
C TYR A 45 7.31 -10.77 -1.82
N CYS A 46 7.59 -10.21 -3.00
CA CYS A 46 6.95 -8.98 -3.44
C CYS A 46 5.46 -9.16 -3.68
N ARG A 47 5.03 -10.31 -4.18
CA ARG A 47 3.60 -10.63 -4.31
C ARG A 47 2.96 -10.81 -2.94
N GLU A 48 3.65 -11.43 -1.99
CA GLU A 48 3.17 -11.66 -0.62
C GLU A 48 3.08 -10.39 0.23
N THR A 49 3.98 -9.43 -0.01
CA THR A 49 4.13 -8.23 0.85
C THR A 49 3.65 -6.95 0.16
N PHE A 50 3.66 -6.91 -1.17
CA PHE A 50 3.33 -5.77 -2.02
C PHE A 50 2.52 -6.25 -3.24
N LYS A 51 2.58 -5.58 -4.40
CA LYS A 51 1.89 -6.06 -5.62
C LYS A 51 2.71 -7.10 -6.39
N ASP A 52 3.93 -6.76 -6.80
CA ASP A 52 4.85 -7.66 -7.52
C ASP A 52 6.27 -7.06 -7.47
N LEU A 53 7.27 -7.65 -8.12
CA LEU A 53 8.53 -6.97 -8.44
C LEU A 53 8.30 -5.72 -9.29
N ALA A 54 9.24 -4.79 -9.23
CA ALA A 54 9.16 -3.51 -9.92
C ALA A 54 9.04 -3.67 -11.45
N THR A 55 7.99 -3.09 -12.02
CA THR A 55 7.83 -2.87 -13.47
C THR A 55 8.37 -1.49 -13.84
N ILE A 56 9.30 -1.42 -14.79
CA ILE A 56 9.91 -0.15 -15.22
C ILE A 56 9.39 0.24 -16.61
N GLN A 57 8.52 1.24 -16.66
CA GLN A 57 7.83 1.61 -17.90
C GLN A 57 8.45 2.82 -18.60
N ASN A 58 9.28 3.60 -17.90
CA ASN A 58 9.91 4.81 -18.41
C ASN A 58 11.15 5.20 -17.57
N LEU A 59 11.87 6.23 -18.02
CA LEU A 59 13.06 6.74 -17.35
C LEU A 59 12.80 7.24 -15.92
N ASN A 60 11.62 7.81 -15.68
CA ASN A 60 11.25 8.30 -14.35
C ASN A 60 11.12 7.13 -13.36
N ASN A 61 10.39 6.06 -13.73
CA ASN A 61 10.32 4.84 -12.93
C ASN A 61 11.69 4.20 -12.70
N ASN A 62 12.57 4.23 -13.70
CA ASN A 62 13.92 3.72 -13.57
C ASN A 62 14.73 4.50 -12.52
N THR A 63 14.62 5.83 -12.55
CA THR A 63 15.28 6.73 -11.62
C THR A 63 14.74 6.55 -10.20
N GLU A 64 13.42 6.39 -10.04
CA GLU A 64 12.79 6.12 -8.75
C GLU A 64 13.24 4.78 -8.14
N ALA A 65 13.24 3.71 -8.94
CA ALA A 65 13.72 2.40 -8.50
C ALA A 65 15.21 2.45 -8.12
N GLN A 66 16.03 3.14 -8.92
CA GLN A 66 17.45 3.40 -8.62
C GLN A 66 17.63 4.13 -7.29
N GLN A 67 16.87 5.21 -7.06
CA GLN A 67 16.92 5.97 -5.81
C GLN A 67 16.50 5.12 -4.61
N ALA A 68 15.47 4.27 -4.77
CA ALA A 68 15.03 3.35 -3.72
C ALA A 68 16.12 2.33 -3.35
N GLY A 69 16.85 1.79 -4.34
CA GLY A 69 17.94 0.84 -4.09
C GLY A 69 19.26 1.47 -3.65
N GLY A 70 19.41 2.79 -3.79
CA GLY A 70 20.60 3.53 -3.37
C GLY A 70 21.88 3.00 -4.02
N ARG A 71 22.78 2.40 -3.22
CA ARG A 71 24.06 1.86 -3.69
C ARG A 71 24.00 0.38 -4.06
N SER A 72 22.89 -0.30 -3.79
CA SER A 72 22.72 -1.73 -4.00
C SER A 72 22.41 -2.05 -5.46
N GLN A 73 22.78 -3.25 -5.89
CA GLN A 73 22.25 -3.85 -7.09
C GLN A 73 21.05 -4.73 -6.70
N PHE A 74 19.96 -4.65 -7.45
CA PHE A 74 18.70 -5.26 -7.04
C PHE A 74 17.88 -5.81 -8.21
N TRP A 75 17.09 -6.86 -7.94
CA TRP A 75 16.15 -7.43 -8.89
C TRP A 75 14.98 -6.50 -9.21
N ILE A 76 14.53 -6.56 -10.47
CA ILE A 76 13.28 -6.00 -10.97
C ILE A 76 12.43 -7.10 -11.62
N GLY A 77 11.19 -6.80 -11.99
CA GLY A 77 10.22 -7.79 -12.48
C GLY A 77 10.44 -8.26 -13.91
N LEU A 78 11.50 -7.81 -14.59
CA LEU A 78 11.80 -8.21 -15.97
C LEU A 78 12.57 -9.53 -15.97
N PHE A 79 12.10 -10.48 -16.77
CA PHE A 79 12.74 -11.79 -16.96
C PHE A 79 12.51 -12.32 -18.37
N ASN A 80 13.30 -13.33 -18.74
CA ASN A 80 13.39 -13.87 -20.09
C ASN A 80 12.66 -15.22 -20.20
N GLY A 81 11.51 -15.19 -20.89
CA GLY A 81 10.87 -16.32 -21.57
C GLY A 81 10.53 -15.98 -23.02
N THR A 82 10.23 -14.69 -23.27
CA THR A 82 10.22 -13.92 -24.52
C THR A 82 10.38 -12.43 -24.18
N TRP A 83 11.16 -12.12 -23.12
CA TRP A 83 11.13 -10.88 -22.32
C TRP A 83 9.73 -10.46 -21.87
N ARG A 84 9.45 -10.49 -20.56
CA ARG A 84 8.18 -10.02 -20.01
C ARG A 84 8.30 -9.52 -18.59
N TRP A 85 7.34 -8.69 -18.18
CA TRP A 85 7.24 -8.20 -16.82
C TRP A 85 6.43 -9.18 -15.96
N SER A 86 6.82 -9.33 -14.70
CA SER A 86 6.14 -10.21 -13.76
C SER A 86 4.71 -9.79 -13.44
N GLN A 87 4.42 -8.49 -13.54
CA GLN A 87 3.18 -7.85 -13.11
C GLN A 87 2.08 -7.78 -14.19
N GLU A 88 2.11 -8.58 -15.27
CA GLU A 88 1.23 -8.39 -16.43
C GLU A 88 -0.29 -8.41 -16.10
N GLU A 89 -0.89 -7.21 -16.06
CA GLU A 89 -2.30 -6.94 -16.38
C GLU A 89 -2.33 -6.39 -17.82
N GLU A 90 -2.65 -7.25 -18.79
CA GLU A 90 -3.00 -7.04 -20.21
C GLU A 90 -2.83 -5.61 -20.82
N ARG A 91 -1.64 -5.01 -20.78
CA ARG A 91 -1.35 -3.82 -21.59
C ARG A 91 0.05 -3.86 -22.15
N ASP A 92 0.09 -3.93 -23.49
CA ASP A 92 1.24 -3.84 -24.38
C ASP A 92 2.23 -5.01 -24.29
N SER A 93 1.80 -6.15 -24.83
CA SER A 93 2.54 -7.41 -24.90
C SER A 93 3.70 -7.42 -25.92
N ASN A 94 4.14 -6.25 -26.42
CA ASN A 94 5.24 -6.17 -27.37
C ASN A 94 6.53 -5.67 -26.70
N PRO A 95 7.52 -6.55 -26.46
CA PRO A 95 8.80 -6.18 -25.87
C PRO A 95 9.58 -5.10 -26.63
N SER A 96 9.23 -4.84 -27.89
CA SER A 96 9.91 -3.86 -28.74
C SER A 96 9.57 -2.41 -28.37
N THR A 97 8.39 -2.16 -27.79
CA THR A 97 7.93 -0.79 -27.45
C THR A 97 8.30 -0.38 -26.03
N TRP A 98 8.75 -1.33 -25.19
CA TRP A 98 9.08 -1.05 -23.80
C TRP A 98 10.31 -0.16 -23.66
N PHE A 99 10.27 0.67 -22.63
CA PHE A 99 11.46 1.33 -22.13
C PHE A 99 12.52 0.29 -21.75
N LYS A 100 13.77 0.57 -22.12
CA LYS A 100 14.94 -0.28 -21.86
C LYS A 100 16.08 0.60 -21.40
N ASN A 101 16.80 0.17 -20.37
CA ASN A 101 18.00 0.85 -19.90
C ASN A 101 19.18 -0.12 -19.71
N TRP A 102 19.35 -1.02 -20.69
CA TRP A 102 20.44 -2.00 -20.73
C TRP A 102 21.81 -1.35 -20.63
N ASN A 103 22.69 -1.96 -19.85
CA ASN A 103 24.11 -1.61 -19.88
C ASN A 103 24.73 -1.96 -21.25
N THR A 104 25.87 -1.35 -21.58
CA THR A 104 26.61 -1.69 -22.79
C THR A 104 26.96 -3.18 -22.82
N GLY A 105 26.55 -3.88 -23.89
CA GLY A 105 26.78 -5.32 -24.07
C GLY A 105 25.68 -6.22 -23.51
N GLU A 106 24.59 -5.67 -22.96
CA GLU A 106 23.43 -6.41 -22.47
C GLU A 106 22.26 -6.38 -23.48
N PRO A 107 21.33 -7.36 -23.44
CA PRO A 107 21.29 -8.50 -22.53
C PRO A 107 22.34 -9.58 -22.88
N GLY A 108 23.05 -10.07 -21.87
CA GLY A 108 23.94 -11.23 -21.94
C GLY A 108 23.18 -12.57 -21.89
N SER A 109 23.81 -13.60 -21.34
CA SER A 109 23.22 -14.96 -21.22
C SER A 109 22.23 -15.13 -20.06
N GLY A 110 22.01 -14.09 -19.25
CA GLY A 110 21.11 -14.15 -18.11
C GLY A 110 19.63 -14.08 -18.52
N SER A 111 18.77 -14.59 -17.64
CA SER A 111 17.32 -14.61 -17.86
C SER A 111 16.54 -13.75 -16.86
N CYS A 112 17.18 -13.14 -15.87
CA CYS A 112 16.52 -12.27 -14.90
C CYS A 112 17.26 -10.94 -14.78
N VAL A 113 16.54 -9.84 -14.57
CA VAL A 113 17.13 -8.50 -14.70
C VAL A 113 17.34 -7.82 -13.36
N SER A 114 18.52 -7.24 -13.21
CA SER A 114 18.87 -6.38 -12.07
C SER A 114 19.26 -4.99 -12.51
N ILE A 115 19.01 -4.00 -11.65
CA ILE A 115 19.45 -2.61 -11.82
C ILE A 115 20.62 -2.35 -10.87
N ASN A 116 21.67 -1.70 -11.35
CA ASN A 116 22.80 -1.27 -10.52
C ASN A 116 22.59 0.15 -9.95
N LYS A 117 23.53 0.62 -9.13
CA LYS A 117 23.53 2.00 -8.57
C LYS A 117 23.49 3.13 -9.60
N ALA A 118 23.81 2.87 -10.87
CA ALA A 118 23.77 3.83 -11.97
C ALA A 118 22.45 3.78 -12.75
N GLY A 119 21.51 2.91 -12.36
CA GLY A 119 20.23 2.74 -13.05
C GLY A 119 20.31 1.82 -14.28
N MET A 120 21.46 1.23 -14.57
CA MET A 120 21.69 0.40 -15.76
C MET A 120 21.28 -1.06 -15.51
N TRP A 121 20.69 -1.69 -16.52
CA TRP A 121 20.13 -3.04 -16.44
C TRP A 121 21.14 -4.10 -16.87
N PHE A 122 21.15 -5.22 -16.16
CA PHE A 122 21.99 -6.38 -16.43
C PHE A 122 21.16 -7.65 -16.41
N ALA A 123 21.35 -8.50 -17.41
CA ALA A 123 20.82 -9.84 -17.40
C ALA A 123 21.72 -10.73 -16.51
N LYS A 124 21.12 -11.39 -15.52
CA LYS A 124 21.81 -12.28 -14.58
C LYS A 124 21.12 -13.64 -14.52
N ASP A 125 21.86 -14.61 -14.00
CA ASP A 125 21.30 -15.89 -13.59
C ASP A 125 20.22 -15.66 -12.53
N CYS A 126 19.02 -16.20 -12.78
CA CYS A 126 17.86 -16.09 -11.89
C CYS A 126 18.10 -16.71 -10.51
N SER A 127 19.06 -17.63 -10.41
CA SER A 127 19.47 -18.31 -9.18
C SER A 127 20.43 -17.48 -8.33
N ALA A 128 20.92 -16.35 -8.83
CA ALA A 128 21.78 -15.46 -8.06
C ALA A 128 20.99 -14.81 -6.91
N LEU A 129 21.65 -14.63 -5.76
CA LEU A 129 21.06 -13.87 -4.67
C LEU A 129 21.29 -12.38 -4.90
N ASN A 130 20.22 -11.58 -4.90
CA ASN A 130 20.30 -10.11 -4.84
C ASN A 130 19.20 -9.56 -3.94
N ALA A 131 19.39 -8.32 -3.48
CA ALA A 131 18.31 -7.47 -2.99
C ALA A 131 17.30 -7.23 -4.11
N PHE A 132 16.14 -6.66 -3.81
CA PHE A 132 15.09 -6.50 -4.81
C PHE A 132 14.19 -5.30 -4.53
N VAL A 133 13.53 -4.81 -5.57
CA VAL A 133 12.58 -3.70 -5.47
C VAL A 133 11.19 -4.19 -5.88
N CYS A 134 10.23 -4.01 -4.99
CA CYS A 134 8.83 -4.36 -5.22
C CYS A 134 8.03 -3.15 -5.71
N PHE A 135 6.99 -3.42 -6.48
CA PHE A 135 5.94 -2.47 -6.81
C PHE A 135 4.89 -2.43 -5.69
N SER A 136 4.62 -1.25 -5.13
CA SER A 136 3.47 -1.02 -4.23
C SER A 136 2.42 -0.21 -4.98
N ALA A 137 1.20 -0.75 -5.10
CA ALA A 137 0.14 -0.15 -5.91
C ALA A 137 -0.69 0.90 -5.20
N GLU A 138 -0.47 1.13 -3.91
CA GLU A 138 -1.35 1.96 -3.10
C GLU A 138 -0.53 2.88 -2.22
N THR A 139 -1.02 4.11 -2.03
CA THR A 139 -0.55 5.00 -0.96
C THR A 139 -0.76 4.20 0.31
N GLY A 140 0.29 4.10 1.13
CA GLY A 140 0.08 3.48 2.42
C GLY A 140 -1.03 4.24 3.16
N GLN A 141 -1.86 3.50 3.87
CA GLN A 141 -2.91 4.08 4.68
C GLN A 141 -2.27 4.91 5.79
N HIS A 142 -2.69 6.18 5.89
CA HIS A 142 -2.29 7.05 6.99
C HIS A 142 -3.20 6.84 8.19
N VAL A 143 -2.60 6.63 9.35
CA VAL A 143 -3.31 6.36 10.61
C VAL A 143 -2.90 7.41 11.63
N LEU A 144 -3.88 8.10 12.21
CA LEU A 144 -3.66 8.98 13.35
C LEU A 144 -3.55 8.15 14.62
N VAL A 145 -2.46 8.34 15.36
CA VAL A 145 -2.28 7.81 16.71
C VAL A 145 -2.42 8.96 17.69
N ASP A 146 -3.49 8.95 18.48
CA ASP A 146 -3.84 10.00 19.45
C ASP A 146 -3.00 9.97 20.74
N GLN A 147 -1.82 9.33 20.71
CA GLN A 147 -0.89 9.29 21.83
C GLN A 147 0.08 10.46 21.74
N GLN A 148 0.26 11.18 22.85
CA GLN A 148 1.22 12.27 22.95
C GLN A 148 2.65 11.71 23.08
N LYS A 149 3.50 11.89 22.07
CA LYS A 149 4.90 11.42 22.06
C LYS A 149 5.85 12.45 21.48
N SER A 150 7.12 12.38 21.89
CA SER A 150 8.22 13.07 21.20
C SER A 150 8.34 12.56 19.76
N TRP A 151 8.95 13.34 18.86
CA TRP A 151 9.06 12.92 17.46
C TRP A 151 9.80 11.59 17.29
N LEU A 152 10.88 11.39 18.06
CA LEU A 152 11.68 10.16 18.01
C LEU A 152 10.90 8.95 18.55
N ASP A 153 10.16 9.13 19.65
CA ASP A 153 9.32 8.07 20.21
C ASP A 153 8.12 7.74 19.32
N ALA A 154 7.55 8.74 18.65
CA ALA A 154 6.50 8.59 17.66
C ALA A 154 7.01 7.77 16.45
N GLN A 155 8.21 8.08 15.95
CA GLN A 155 8.86 7.31 14.89
C GLN A 155 9.08 5.85 15.32
N ALA A 156 9.64 5.62 16.50
CA ALA A 156 9.84 4.28 17.04
C ALA A 156 8.52 3.51 17.15
N HIS A 157 7.46 4.17 17.61
CA HIS A 157 6.12 3.60 17.66
C HIS A 157 5.62 3.21 16.26
N CYS A 158 5.64 4.12 15.29
CA CYS A 158 5.20 3.82 13.93
C CYS A 158 6.01 2.70 13.29
N ARG A 159 7.33 2.60 13.54
CA ARG A 159 8.14 1.49 13.02
C ARG A 159 7.86 0.15 13.69
N SER A 160 7.32 0.16 14.90
CA SER A 160 6.97 -1.07 15.62
C SER A 160 5.61 -1.65 15.22
N GLN A 161 4.63 -0.80 14.88
CA GLN A 161 3.24 -1.20 14.60
C GLN A 161 2.79 -0.94 13.15
N HIS A 162 3.50 -0.07 12.44
CA HIS A 162 3.21 0.38 11.07
C HIS A 162 4.50 0.35 10.23
N THR A 163 4.58 1.12 9.14
CA THR A 163 5.81 1.22 8.35
C THR A 163 6.78 2.27 8.93
N ASP A 164 6.34 3.52 9.04
CA ASP A 164 7.11 4.66 9.57
C ASP A 164 6.14 5.84 9.86
N LEU A 165 6.64 6.98 10.32
CA LEU A 165 5.88 8.23 10.28
C LEU A 165 5.46 8.58 8.84
N SER A 166 4.33 9.28 8.71
CA SER A 166 3.76 9.62 7.42
C SER A 166 4.68 10.50 6.58
N SER A 167 4.97 10.04 5.37
CA SER A 167 5.59 10.84 4.32
C SER A 167 4.52 11.47 3.44
N ILE A 168 4.72 12.69 2.96
CA ILE A 168 3.77 13.37 2.08
C ILE A 168 4.51 13.88 0.85
N ARG A 169 4.12 13.43 -0.33
CA ARG A 169 4.88 13.64 -1.58
C ARG A 169 4.14 14.39 -2.66
N SER A 170 2.85 14.67 -2.45
CA SER A 170 2.06 15.51 -3.36
C SER A 170 1.03 16.33 -2.62
N LEU A 171 0.49 17.33 -3.31
CA LEU A 171 -0.62 18.12 -2.82
C LEU A 171 -1.88 17.28 -2.58
N VAL A 172 -2.11 16.27 -3.43
CA VAL A 172 -3.27 15.36 -3.31
C VAL A 172 -3.13 14.50 -2.06
N GLU A 173 -1.97 13.87 -1.86
CA GLU A 173 -1.68 13.08 -0.65
C GLU A 173 -1.75 13.98 0.61
N ASN A 174 -1.26 15.22 0.53
CA ASN A 174 -1.36 16.18 1.63
C ASN A 174 -2.80 16.45 2.06
N ALA A 175 -3.72 16.61 1.09
CA ALA A 175 -5.14 16.79 1.37
C ALA A 175 -5.76 15.52 1.98
N GLN A 176 -5.39 14.34 1.50
CA GLN A 176 -5.85 13.05 2.03
C GLN A 176 -5.38 12.83 3.48
N VAL A 177 -4.10 13.08 3.76
CA VAL A 177 -3.50 12.94 5.09
C VAL A 177 -4.10 13.95 6.07
N SER A 178 -4.30 15.19 5.63
CA SER A 178 -4.97 16.23 6.42
C SER A 178 -6.38 15.82 6.84
N ALA A 179 -7.12 15.15 5.96
CA ALA A 179 -8.46 14.65 6.24
C ALA A 179 -8.51 13.49 7.27
N VAL A 180 -7.38 12.84 7.56
CA VAL A 180 -7.30 11.82 8.64
C VAL A 180 -7.31 12.47 10.01
N LEU A 181 -6.87 13.72 10.11
CA LEU A 181 -6.93 14.49 11.35
C LEU A 181 -8.35 14.99 11.59
N PRO A 182 -8.84 14.97 12.85
CA PRO A 182 -10.15 15.52 13.16
C PRO A 182 -10.18 17.01 12.81
N ALA A 183 -11.16 17.41 12.02
CA ALA A 183 -11.49 18.83 11.84
C ALA A 183 -12.01 19.38 13.17
N GLN A 184 -11.78 20.67 13.45
CA GLN A 184 -12.44 21.35 14.57
C GLN A 184 -13.97 21.30 14.36
N THR A 185 -14.63 20.26 14.83
CA THR A 185 -16.02 20.38 15.25
C THR A 185 -15.96 20.97 16.63
N GLN A 186 -16.26 22.25 16.75
CA GLN A 186 -16.77 22.78 18.01
C GLN A 186 -18.04 22.00 18.33
N MET A 187 -17.91 20.85 19.02
CA MET A 187 -19.02 20.31 19.78
C MET A 187 -19.29 21.31 20.88
N ASN A 188 -20.23 22.21 20.63
CA ASN A 188 -20.69 23.17 21.61
C ASN A 188 -21.59 22.43 22.62
N ILE A 189 -20.98 21.54 23.41
CA ILE A 189 -21.69 20.77 24.45
C ILE A 189 -22.33 21.71 25.48
N GLY A 190 -21.84 22.95 25.58
CA GLY A 190 -22.43 24.01 26.38
C GLY A 190 -23.87 24.36 25.99
N SER A 191 -24.29 24.19 24.72
CA SER A 191 -25.67 24.46 24.31
C SER A 191 -26.66 23.37 24.75
N LEU A 192 -26.20 22.13 24.95
CA LEU A 192 -27.03 21.01 25.40
C LEU A 192 -27.28 21.07 26.91
N PHE A 193 -26.29 21.48 27.70
CA PHE A 193 -26.40 21.56 29.16
C PHE A 193 -26.83 22.94 29.68
N GLY A 194 -26.55 24.02 28.94
CA GLY A 194 -26.97 25.38 29.31
C GLY A 194 -28.50 25.52 29.39
N ASN A 195 -29.23 24.77 28.58
CA ASN A 195 -30.70 24.75 28.58
C ASN A 195 -31.32 23.89 29.70
N LEU A 196 -30.52 23.09 30.42
CA LEU A 196 -31.04 22.10 31.37
C LEU A 196 -30.72 22.43 32.84
N LEU A 197 -29.62 23.13 33.13
CA LEU A 197 -29.16 23.33 34.52
C LEU A 197 -28.86 24.79 34.94
N GLY A 198 -29.07 25.78 34.06
CA GLY A 198 -29.10 27.19 34.48
C GLY A 198 -27.86 27.72 35.20
N GLY A 199 -26.66 27.21 34.87
CA GLY A 199 -25.40 27.61 35.49
C GLY A 199 -24.28 27.82 34.48
N SER A 200 -23.47 28.85 34.69
CA SER A 200 -22.27 29.16 33.91
C SER A 200 -21.19 28.10 34.18
N PHE A 201 -21.23 26.98 33.46
CA PHE A 201 -20.22 25.95 33.56
C PHE A 201 -19.04 26.26 32.63
N SER A 202 -17.84 26.39 33.19
CA SER A 202 -16.60 26.44 32.40
C SER A 202 -16.37 25.07 31.77
N THR A 203 -16.78 24.92 30.51
CA THR A 203 -16.51 23.72 29.72
C THR A 203 -15.02 23.63 29.41
N SER A 204 -14.32 22.64 30.00
CA SER A 204 -13.05 22.15 29.45
C SER A 204 -13.35 21.50 28.11
N THR A 205 -13.04 22.21 27.02
CA THR A 205 -13.10 21.67 25.67
C THR A 205 -12.06 20.55 25.54
N SER A 206 -12.49 19.30 25.37
CA SER A 206 -11.58 18.25 24.88
C SER A 206 -11.40 18.48 23.38
N THR A 207 -10.46 19.37 23.04
CA THR A 207 -10.09 19.65 21.66
C THR A 207 -9.33 18.42 21.14
N SER A 208 -9.96 17.63 20.27
CA SER A 208 -9.21 16.65 19.49
C SER A 208 -8.06 17.38 18.77
N PRO A 209 -6.88 16.76 18.69
CA PRO A 209 -5.71 17.48 18.21
C PRO A 209 -5.83 17.79 16.72
N THR A 210 -5.71 19.06 16.36
CA THR A 210 -5.74 19.53 14.97
C THR A 210 -4.39 19.37 14.28
N SER A 211 -3.34 19.01 15.02
CA SER A 211 -2.00 18.88 14.49
C SER A 211 -1.33 17.59 14.96
N ALA A 212 -0.48 17.02 14.10
CA ALA A 212 0.20 15.76 14.39
C ALA A 212 1.59 15.70 13.74
N TRP A 213 2.52 14.97 14.36
CA TRP A 213 3.84 14.71 13.79
C TRP A 213 3.74 13.96 12.46
N ILE A 214 4.55 14.43 11.51
CA ILE A 214 4.82 13.74 10.24
C ILE A 214 6.32 13.41 10.15
N GLY A 215 6.69 12.56 9.20
CA GLY A 215 8.05 12.03 9.11
C GLY A 215 9.11 13.01 8.61
N LEU A 216 8.76 14.25 8.26
CA LEU A 216 9.71 15.21 7.74
C LEU A 216 10.56 15.76 8.88
N HIS A 217 11.88 15.77 8.68
CA HIS A 217 12.80 16.40 9.62
C HIS A 217 13.94 17.14 8.92
N ARG A 218 14.46 18.16 9.58
CA ARG A 218 15.38 19.16 9.03
C ARG A 218 16.83 18.68 8.97
N SER A 219 17.19 17.67 9.77
CA SER A 219 18.58 17.18 9.87
C SER A 219 19.17 16.78 8.50
N LEU A 220 18.32 16.33 7.56
CA LEU A 220 18.70 16.06 6.17
C LEU A 220 17.67 16.59 5.15
N TRP A 221 16.64 17.31 5.61
CA TRP A 221 15.46 17.64 4.79
C TRP A 221 14.95 16.42 3.99
N ALA A 222 14.84 15.31 4.70
CA ALA A 222 14.39 14.03 4.19
C ALA A 222 13.24 13.52 5.05
N TRP A 223 12.47 12.61 4.49
CA TRP A 223 11.48 11.87 5.25
C TRP A 223 12.15 10.80 6.09
N SER A 224 11.57 10.51 7.25
CA SER A 224 12.02 9.48 8.19
C SER A 224 12.14 8.09 7.58
N ASP A 225 11.37 7.82 6.53
CA ASP A 225 11.38 6.58 5.75
C ASP A 225 12.56 6.47 4.76
N GLY A 226 13.44 7.48 4.70
CA GLY A 226 14.57 7.58 3.80
C GLY A 226 14.25 8.18 2.42
N SER A 227 13.01 8.58 2.16
CA SER A 227 12.62 9.15 0.87
C SER A 227 12.92 10.65 0.75
N GLY A 228 13.09 11.11 -0.49
CA GLY A 228 13.34 12.53 -0.78
C GLY A 228 12.14 13.42 -0.46
N ALA A 229 12.39 14.63 0.04
CA ALA A 229 11.36 15.63 0.35
C ALA A 229 11.30 16.74 -0.72
N ALA A 230 10.94 16.35 -1.94
CA ALA A 230 10.78 17.28 -3.07
C ALA A 230 9.52 18.16 -2.92
N PHE A 231 8.42 17.60 -2.43
CA PHE A 231 7.20 18.32 -2.10
C PHE A 231 7.25 18.87 -0.67
N ARG A 232 6.86 20.14 -0.49
CA ARG A 232 6.83 20.83 0.80
C ARG A 232 5.63 21.78 0.88
N GLN A 233 4.88 21.72 1.98
CA GLN A 233 3.69 22.56 2.19
C GLN A 233 3.78 23.33 3.52
N PHE A 234 4.83 24.13 3.70
CA PHE A 234 4.99 24.92 4.92
C PHE A 234 4.04 26.12 4.97
N GLY A 235 3.56 26.46 6.17
CA GLY A 235 2.75 27.67 6.40
C GLY A 235 3.57 28.97 6.33
N LEU A 236 2.88 30.10 6.16
CA LEU A 236 3.48 31.43 5.96
C LEU A 236 4.21 31.99 7.19
N VAL A 237 3.87 31.50 8.39
CA VAL A 237 4.49 31.92 9.65
C VAL A 237 5.22 30.73 10.25
N GLN A 238 6.51 30.88 10.42
CA GLN A 238 7.40 29.85 10.96
C GLN A 238 8.05 30.38 12.24
N SER A 239 8.27 29.53 13.25
CA SER A 239 8.99 29.93 14.48
C SER A 239 10.47 30.16 14.17
N ASN A 240 11.07 31.19 14.78
CA ASN A 240 12.47 31.59 14.57
C ASN A 240 13.52 30.65 15.24
N GLY A 241 13.19 29.36 15.40
CA GLY A 241 13.98 28.38 16.14
C GLY A 241 14.87 27.45 15.29
N ARG A 242 15.85 26.81 15.95
CA ARG A 242 16.62 25.64 15.48
C ARG A 242 15.77 24.34 15.57
N ASP A 243 14.53 24.45 15.12
CA ASP A 243 13.55 23.37 15.23
C ASP A 243 13.71 22.42 14.04
N ASP A 244 13.78 21.11 14.33
CA ASP A 244 14.17 20.08 13.37
C ASP A 244 13.04 19.11 12.98
N CYS A 245 11.90 19.12 13.67
CA CYS A 245 10.82 18.15 13.46
C CYS A 245 9.54 18.85 13.00
N VAL A 246 8.68 18.17 12.21
CA VAL A 246 7.57 18.82 11.50
C VAL A 246 6.22 18.23 11.89
N LEU A 247 5.28 19.12 12.20
CA LEU A 247 3.85 18.84 12.35
C LEU A 247 3.09 19.21 11.08
N MET A 248 2.03 18.47 10.78
CA MET A 248 0.94 18.89 9.90
C MET A 248 -0.19 19.47 10.74
N ASP A 249 -0.79 20.58 10.29
CA ASP A 249 -2.05 21.12 10.82
C ASP A 249 -3.21 20.84 9.87
N SER A 250 -4.32 20.31 10.39
CA SER A 250 -5.51 19.96 9.60
C SER A 250 -6.30 21.18 9.15
N SER A 251 -6.33 22.23 9.99
CA SER A 251 -7.08 23.47 9.74
C SER A 251 -6.57 24.22 8.51
N SER A 252 -5.26 24.34 8.37
CA SER A 252 -4.65 24.99 7.20
C SER A 252 -4.15 24.01 6.14
N SER A 253 -4.08 22.71 6.45
CA SER A 253 -3.39 21.70 5.62
C SER A 253 -1.94 22.07 5.31
N THR A 254 -1.29 22.82 6.21
CA THR A 254 0.11 23.25 6.10
C THR A 254 0.97 22.67 7.21
N TRP A 255 2.28 22.75 7.03
CA TRP A 255 3.27 22.18 7.93
C TRP A 255 4.00 23.26 8.70
N PHE A 256 4.37 22.93 9.92
CA PHE A 256 5.11 23.81 10.83
C PHE A 256 6.16 22.99 11.55
N TRP A 257 7.35 23.54 11.75
CA TRP A 257 8.33 22.88 12.58
C TRP A 257 8.11 23.19 14.05
N ARG A 258 8.53 22.25 14.88
CA ARG A 258 8.51 22.33 16.33
C ARG A 258 9.74 21.62 16.91
N PRO A 259 10.15 21.95 18.14
CA PRO A 259 11.17 21.18 18.85
C PRO A 259 10.80 19.70 18.91
N CYS A 260 11.73 18.83 18.52
CA CYS A 260 11.50 17.37 18.48
C CYS A 260 11.15 16.75 19.84
N THR A 261 11.44 17.45 20.94
CA THR A 261 11.15 17.05 22.32
C THR A 261 9.72 17.37 22.75
N GLU A 262 8.94 18.09 21.95
CA GLU A 262 7.52 18.32 22.25
C GLU A 262 6.70 17.05 22.05
N TYR A 263 5.63 16.94 22.84
CA TYR A 263 4.72 15.80 22.80
C TYR A 263 3.52 16.18 21.96
N HIS A 264 3.32 15.45 20.87
CA HIS A 264 2.16 15.60 19.98
C HIS A 264 1.64 14.22 19.57
N PRO A 265 0.37 14.12 19.14
CA PRO A 265 -0.11 13.00 18.35
C PRO A 265 0.68 12.89 17.05
N PHE A 266 0.56 11.76 16.37
CA PHE A 266 1.39 11.50 15.21
C PHE A 266 0.69 10.65 14.16
N LEU A 267 1.06 10.88 12.90
CA LEU A 267 0.54 10.16 11.76
C LEU A 267 1.54 9.08 11.36
N CYS A 268 1.11 7.83 11.37
CA CYS A 268 1.88 6.72 10.83
C CYS A 268 1.43 6.40 9.40
N ASN A 269 2.38 6.09 8.53
CA ASN A 269 2.09 5.44 7.26
C ASN A 269 2.13 3.93 7.45
N THR A 270 1.10 3.25 6.96
CA THR A 270 1.01 1.80 6.89
C THR A 270 0.92 1.40 5.45
N ASP A 271 1.95 0.75 4.91
CA ASP A 271 1.84 0.24 3.54
C ASP A 271 0.64 -0.71 3.47
N VAL A 272 -0.25 -0.51 2.48
CA VAL A 272 -1.37 -1.44 2.29
C VAL A 272 -0.76 -2.76 1.86
N ARG A 273 -0.67 -3.69 2.81
CA ARG A 273 -0.35 -5.08 2.48
C ARG A 273 -1.62 -5.62 1.82
N PRO A 274 -1.58 -6.03 0.55
CA PRO A 274 -2.74 -6.70 -0.02
C PRO A 274 -3.04 -7.90 0.87
N MET A 275 -4.22 -7.93 1.48
CA MET A 275 -4.67 -9.12 2.21
C MET A 275 -4.79 -10.23 1.18
N MET A 276 -3.80 -11.13 1.15
CA MET A 276 -3.84 -12.29 0.28
C MET A 276 -4.99 -13.21 0.72
N MET A 277 -6.10 -13.16 0.00
CA MET A 277 -7.15 -14.17 0.09
C MET A 277 -6.67 -15.45 -0.59
N ARG A 278 -6.04 -16.34 0.17
CA ARG A 278 -5.73 -17.69 -0.29
C ARG A 278 -7.00 -18.54 -0.14
N THR A 279 -7.51 -19.08 -1.25
CA THR A 279 -8.58 -20.07 -1.21
C THR A 279 -7.97 -21.44 -0.91
N VAL A 280 -8.22 -21.97 0.28
CA VAL A 280 -7.82 -23.31 0.66
C VAL A 280 -8.99 -24.26 0.35
N LYS A 281 -8.76 -25.28 -0.48
CA LYS A 281 -9.74 -26.37 -0.67
C LYS A 281 -9.53 -27.40 0.44
N VAL A 282 -10.54 -27.58 1.29
CA VAL A 282 -10.50 -28.57 2.36
C VAL A 282 -11.30 -29.80 1.92
N ARG A 283 -10.69 -30.98 1.97
CA ARG A 283 -11.37 -32.26 1.79
C ARG A 283 -11.52 -32.92 3.16
N MET A 284 -12.73 -33.33 3.50
CA MET A 284 -13.06 -33.89 4.82
C MET A 284 -13.84 -35.17 4.64
N SER A 285 -13.55 -36.17 5.46
CA SER A 285 -14.31 -37.41 5.54
C SER A 285 -14.99 -37.44 6.90
N SER A 286 -16.31 -37.28 6.92
CA SER A 286 -17.13 -37.33 8.13
C SER A 286 -18.03 -38.56 8.10
N ALA A 287 -17.91 -39.41 9.12
CA ALA A 287 -18.80 -40.56 9.30
C ALA A 287 -20.02 -40.24 10.19
N SER A 288 -20.01 -39.11 10.93
CA SER A 288 -20.98 -38.85 12.00
C SER A 288 -21.43 -37.40 12.15
N ALA A 289 -20.83 -36.43 11.44
CA ALA A 289 -21.15 -35.01 11.55
C ALA A 289 -21.70 -34.47 10.22
N ASP A 290 -22.80 -33.72 10.30
CA ASP A 290 -23.35 -33.00 9.15
C ASP A 290 -22.53 -31.74 8.86
N LEU A 291 -21.86 -31.71 7.70
CA LEU A 291 -21.07 -30.56 7.26
C LEU A 291 -21.95 -29.40 6.75
N GLY A 292 -23.26 -29.62 6.60
CA GLY A 292 -24.25 -28.58 6.33
C GLY A 292 -24.64 -27.76 7.57
N ASP A 293 -24.37 -28.28 8.78
CA ASP A 293 -24.71 -27.61 10.04
C ASP A 293 -23.79 -26.40 10.29
N PRO A 294 -24.31 -25.16 10.39
CA PRO A 294 -23.52 -23.97 10.68
C PRO A 294 -22.64 -24.07 11.94
N VAL A 295 -23.07 -24.84 12.95
CA VAL A 295 -22.30 -25.06 14.18
C VAL A 295 -21.06 -25.89 13.88
N VAL A 296 -21.21 -26.96 13.10
CA VAL A 296 -20.09 -27.81 12.67
C VAL A 296 -19.14 -27.01 11.77
N GLN A 297 -19.68 -26.23 10.82
CA GLN A 297 -18.88 -25.37 9.94
C GLN A 297 -18.03 -24.36 10.73
N ASN A 298 -18.60 -23.70 11.74
CA ASN A 298 -17.86 -22.76 12.58
C ASN A 298 -16.76 -23.45 13.40
N LEU A 299 -17.04 -24.62 13.99
CA LEU A 299 -16.04 -25.39 14.74
C LEU A 299 -14.85 -25.78 13.86
N VAL A 300 -15.12 -26.22 12.62
CA VAL A 300 -14.08 -26.55 11.65
C VAL A 300 -13.27 -25.30 11.27
N LEU A 301 -13.93 -24.17 11.06
CA LEU A 301 -13.27 -22.91 10.69
C LEU A 301 -12.34 -22.42 11.81
N GLU A 302 -12.78 -22.47 13.06
CA GLU A 302 -11.96 -22.11 14.24
C GLU A 302 -10.76 -23.06 14.42
N GLN A 303 -10.97 -24.36 14.21
CA GLN A 303 -9.88 -25.33 14.31
C GLN A 303 -8.83 -25.12 13.20
N LEU A 304 -9.27 -24.82 11.97
CA LEU A 304 -8.39 -24.46 10.86
C LEU A 304 -7.64 -23.17 11.13
N LYS A 305 -8.33 -22.14 11.63
CA LYS A 305 -7.73 -20.86 11.99
C LYS A 305 -6.57 -21.06 12.97
N LYS A 306 -6.85 -21.73 14.09
CA LYS A 306 -5.84 -21.98 15.13
C LYS A 306 -4.61 -22.71 14.59
N ARG A 307 -4.80 -23.76 13.78
CA ARG A 307 -3.69 -24.53 13.21
C ARG A 307 -2.80 -23.68 12.30
N ILE A 308 -3.40 -22.83 11.46
CA ILE A 308 -2.65 -21.95 10.56
C ILE A 308 -1.90 -20.88 11.36
N GLU A 309 -2.52 -20.33 12.40
CA GLU A 309 -1.87 -19.35 13.28
C GLU A 309 -0.68 -19.95 14.05
N ASP A 310 -0.81 -21.21 14.52
CA ASP A 310 0.26 -21.95 15.19
C ASP A 310 1.46 -22.24 14.25
N GLU A 311 1.20 -22.51 12.97
CA GLU A 311 2.24 -22.78 11.96
C GLU A 311 2.90 -21.50 11.39
N GLU A 312 2.11 -20.46 11.12
CA GLU A 312 2.62 -19.22 10.49
C GLU A 312 3.01 -18.12 11.49
N GLY A 313 2.65 -18.24 12.76
CA GLY A 313 3.03 -17.28 13.82
C GLY A 313 2.41 -15.88 13.66
N ARG A 314 1.28 -15.76 12.96
CA ARG A 314 0.55 -14.51 12.72
C ARG A 314 -0.96 -14.72 12.79
N GLU A 315 -1.71 -13.68 13.13
CA GLU A 315 -3.18 -13.72 13.15
C GLU A 315 -3.76 -13.87 11.74
N VAL A 316 -4.78 -14.73 11.59
CA VAL A 316 -5.42 -15.03 10.29
C VAL A 316 -6.94 -14.87 10.38
N ARG A 317 -7.54 -14.25 9.35
CA ARG A 317 -9.00 -14.20 9.17
C ARG A 317 -9.42 -15.25 8.15
N LEU A 318 -10.27 -16.18 8.55
CA LEU A 318 -10.85 -17.20 7.66
C LEU A 318 -12.36 -17.00 7.56
N ASN A 319 -12.90 -17.22 6.36
CA ASN A 319 -14.34 -17.24 6.08
C ASN A 319 -14.65 -18.38 5.11
N TRP A 320 -15.82 -19.00 5.27
CA TRP A 320 -16.32 -19.96 4.30
C TRP A 320 -16.70 -19.25 2.98
N ARG A 321 -16.35 -19.87 1.86
CA ARG A 321 -16.83 -19.45 0.56
C ARG A 321 -18.15 -20.16 0.27
N MET A 322 -19.24 -19.39 0.19
CA MET A 322 -20.52 -19.89 -0.26
C MET A 322 -20.49 -20.13 -1.77
N GLN A 323 -20.94 -21.31 -2.21
CA GLN A 323 -21.09 -21.63 -3.62
C GLN A 323 -22.42 -21.07 -4.17
N PRO A 324 -22.61 -21.03 -5.50
CA PRO A 324 -23.84 -20.51 -6.11
C PRO A 324 -25.12 -21.25 -5.69
N ASP A 325 -24.99 -22.50 -5.23
CA ASP A 325 -26.08 -23.34 -4.71
C ASP A 325 -26.41 -23.07 -3.22
N GLY A 326 -25.73 -22.10 -2.59
CA GLY A 326 -25.92 -21.75 -1.18
C GLY A 326 -25.22 -22.68 -0.20
N GLN A 327 -24.49 -23.69 -0.68
CA GLN A 327 -23.76 -24.65 0.17
C GLN A 327 -22.28 -24.30 0.28
N VAL A 328 -21.67 -24.65 1.42
CA VAL A 328 -20.21 -24.51 1.63
C VAL A 328 -19.50 -25.78 1.16
N PHE A 329 -19.99 -26.95 1.56
CA PHE A 329 -19.42 -28.26 1.25
C PHE A 329 -20.28 -29.00 0.22
N ARG A 330 -19.62 -29.72 -0.71
CA ARG A 330 -20.27 -30.62 -1.67
C ARG A 330 -19.75 -32.04 -1.47
N ARG A 331 -20.66 -33.03 -1.47
CA ARG A 331 -20.25 -34.44 -1.55
C ARG A 331 -19.64 -34.72 -2.92
N GLU A 332 -18.55 -35.47 -2.93
CA GLU A 332 -17.75 -35.71 -4.13
C GLU A 332 -18.38 -36.71 -5.12
N GLU A 333 -19.71 -36.89 -5.11
CA GLU A 333 -20.41 -37.94 -5.87
C GLU A 333 -21.32 -37.45 -7.00
N ASP A 334 -21.38 -36.14 -7.31
CA ASP A 334 -22.19 -35.62 -8.44
C ASP A 334 -21.40 -34.65 -9.36
N THR A 335 -20.32 -35.14 -9.97
CA THR A 335 -19.83 -34.58 -11.25
C THR A 335 -19.70 -35.70 -12.26
N ALA A 336 -20.29 -35.47 -13.44
CA ALA A 336 -20.48 -36.35 -14.60
C ALA A 336 -19.23 -37.17 -15.05
N PRO A 337 -19.39 -38.18 -15.92
CA PRO A 337 -18.43 -39.28 -16.10
C PRO A 337 -17.07 -38.82 -16.65
N PRO A 338 -16.00 -39.60 -16.44
CA PRO A 338 -14.65 -39.21 -16.80
C PRO A 338 -14.54 -38.90 -18.30
N PRO A 339 -13.68 -37.95 -18.71
CA PRO A 339 -13.34 -37.81 -20.12
C PRO A 339 -12.77 -39.16 -20.59
N VAL A 340 -13.36 -39.71 -21.65
CA VAL A 340 -12.82 -40.89 -22.32
C VAL A 340 -11.44 -40.52 -22.85
N CYS A 341 -10.40 -41.01 -22.19
CA CYS A 341 -9.05 -41.00 -22.73
C CYS A 341 -9.02 -41.91 -23.96
N GLN A 342 -8.80 -41.34 -25.14
CA GLN A 342 -8.12 -42.09 -26.19
C GLN A 342 -6.62 -42.04 -25.86
N GLN A 343 -6.03 -43.22 -25.64
CA GLN A 343 -4.60 -43.58 -25.75
C GLN A 343 -3.90 -42.70 -26.81
N GLU A 344 -2.71 -42.11 -26.66
CA GLU A 344 -1.39 -42.40 -26.06
C GLU A 344 -0.73 -40.99 -25.93
N ASP A 345 0.10 -40.56 -24.98
CA ASP A 345 1.35 -41.09 -24.45
C ASP A 345 1.76 -40.29 -23.20
N ALA A 346 2.65 -40.89 -22.42
CA ALA A 346 3.07 -40.55 -21.06
C ALA A 346 3.48 -39.09 -20.77
N CYS A 347 3.04 -38.57 -19.61
CA CYS A 347 3.66 -37.46 -18.90
C CYS A 347 4.15 -37.94 -17.53
N GLY A 348 5.47 -37.81 -17.29
CA GLY A 348 6.11 -38.05 -16.01
C GLY A 348 5.98 -36.84 -15.06
N THR A 349 5.61 -37.16 -13.83
CA THR A 349 5.92 -36.56 -12.51
C THR A 349 6.50 -35.15 -12.41
N VAL A 350 5.85 -34.35 -11.55
CA VAL A 350 6.51 -33.72 -10.37
C VAL A 350 5.82 -34.21 -9.12
#